data_AF-A0A851UW76-F1
#
_entry.id   AF-A0A851UW76-F1
#
_cell.length_a   1.000
_cell.length_b   1.000
_cell.length_c   1.000
_cell.angle_alpha   90.00
_cell.angle_beta   90.00
_cell.angle_gamma   90.00
#
_symmetry.space_group_name_H-M   'P 1'
#
loop_
_entity.id
_entity.type
_entity.pdbx_description
1 polymer ?
#
loop_
_entity_poly.entity_id
_entity_poly.type
_entity_poly.pdbx_seq_one_letter_code
_entity_poly.pdbx_strand_id
1 'polypeptide(L)'
;RYGQVKRMMQELMEQRSQLLSGTLPKDQLVRLRKEVTGKMDYGNKILALDLVVRDEDENILDPDRSSVISLFQAHRRAAQTLSQRIQEETVRPLLALHPELDVPCARGCDMSGVPQSPQQREPGCGTHGAASPSHNLYLCVRNFVCHIGEEAQLFMALYDPGEQRIISENYVIRWASTGVPQDIELLNNLKVVFT
;
A
#
# COMPACT_ATOMS: atom_id res chain seq x y z
N ARG A 1 -13.34 20.26 -3.55
CA ARG A 1 -12.54 19.62 -2.47
C ARG A 1 -13.08 19.91 -1.07
N TYR A 2 -13.18 21.17 -0.62
CA TYR A 2 -13.69 21.52 0.73
C TYR A 2 -15.09 20.94 1.06
N GLY A 3 -16.06 21.06 0.15
CA GLY A 3 -17.42 20.55 0.38
C GLY A 3 -17.52 19.05 0.63
N GLN A 4 -16.63 18.25 0.02
CA GLN A 4 -16.57 16.80 0.25
C GLN A 4 -16.04 16.48 1.64
N VAL A 5 -14.92 17.09 2.03
CA VAL A 5 -14.33 16.92 3.36
C VAL A 5 -15.28 17.40 4.46
N LYS A 6 -16.00 18.51 4.22
CA LYS A 6 -17.04 19.00 5.15
C LYS A 6 -18.14 17.96 5.38
N ARG A 7 -18.66 17.33 4.32
CA ARG A 7 -19.66 16.26 4.45
C ARG A 7 -19.10 15.06 5.22
N MET A 8 -17.90 14.61 4.86
CA MET A 8 -17.24 13.50 5.56
C MET A 8 -17.07 13.79 7.05
N MET A 9 -16.67 15.02 7.42
CA MET A 9 -16.54 15.41 8.83
C MET A 9 -17.89 15.42 9.56
N GLN A 10 -18.96 15.89 8.93
CA GLN A 10 -20.32 15.86 9.50
C GLN A 10 -20.77 14.42 9.75
N GLU A 11 -20.58 13.54 8.76
CA GLU A 11 -20.88 12.11 8.88
C GLU A 11 -20.06 11.44 9.98
N LEU A 12 -18.74 11.70 10.05
CA LEU A 12 -17.87 11.16 11.10
C LEU A 12 -18.28 11.64 12.50
N MET A 13 -18.73 12.89 12.65
CA MET A 13 -19.24 13.39 13.94
C MET A 13 -20.53 12.68 14.36
N GLU A 14 -21.43 12.41 13.42
CA GLU A 14 -22.65 11.64 13.67
C GLU A 14 -22.32 10.20 14.06
N GLN A 15 -21.44 9.54 13.30
CA GLN A 15 -20.99 8.19 13.59
C GLN A 15 -20.27 8.10 14.95
N ARG A 16 -19.49 9.14 15.33
CA ARG A 16 -18.92 9.23 16.69
C ARG A 16 -20.01 9.28 17.76
N SER A 17 -21.08 10.05 17.54
CA SER A 17 -22.21 10.09 18.47
C SER A 17 -22.89 8.72 18.59
N GLN A 18 -23.02 7.99 17.49
CA GLN A 18 -23.57 6.63 17.48
C GLN A 18 -22.68 5.63 18.20
N LEU A 19 -21.35 5.70 18.02
CA LEU A 19 -20.40 4.85 18.74
C LEU A 19 -20.44 5.08 20.26
N LEU A 20 -20.68 6.33 20.68
CA LEU A 20 -20.75 6.71 22.09
C LEU A 20 -22.13 6.51 22.72
N SER A 21 -23.18 6.27 21.94
CA SER A 21 -24.53 6.13 22.47
C SER A 21 -24.72 4.87 23.33
N GLY A 22 -23.89 3.85 23.11
CA GLY A 22 -23.96 2.56 23.81
C GLY A 22 -25.23 1.75 23.52
N THR A 23 -26.08 2.20 22.58
CA THR A 23 -27.39 1.61 22.30
C THR A 23 -27.39 0.65 21.12
N LEU A 24 -26.27 0.55 20.39
CA LEU A 24 -26.14 -0.30 19.22
C LEU A 24 -25.88 -1.77 19.61
N PRO A 25 -26.57 -2.73 18.97
CA PRO A 25 -26.22 -4.14 19.12
C PRO A 25 -24.81 -4.43 18.58
N LYS A 26 -24.17 -5.48 19.08
CA LYS A 26 -22.76 -5.82 18.77
C LYS A 26 -22.47 -5.87 17.27
N ASP A 27 -23.34 -6.51 16.49
CA ASP A 27 -23.13 -6.66 15.04
C ASP A 27 -23.18 -5.31 14.31
N GLN A 28 -24.05 -4.39 14.75
CA GLN A 28 -24.11 -3.04 14.20
C GLN A 28 -22.90 -2.22 14.64
N LEU A 29 -22.42 -2.41 15.87
CA LEU A 29 -21.25 -1.71 16.39
C LEU A 29 -19.97 -2.07 15.60
N VAL A 30 -19.77 -3.35 15.31
CA VAL A 30 -18.63 -3.83 14.50
C VAL A 30 -18.70 -3.23 13.09
N ARG A 31 -19.88 -3.24 12.47
CA ARG A 31 -20.09 -2.63 11.13
C ARG A 31 -19.81 -1.13 11.14
N LEU A 32 -20.35 -0.41 12.13
CA LEU A 32 -20.17 1.03 12.26
C LEU A 32 -18.69 1.38 12.49
N ARG A 33 -17.99 0.61 13.34
CA ARG A 33 -16.55 0.80 13.58
C ARG A 33 -15.75 0.68 12.30
N LYS A 34 -16.01 -0.37 11.50
CA LYS A 34 -15.37 -0.61 10.20
C LYS A 34 -15.70 0.48 9.16
N GLU A 35 -16.92 1.02 9.20
CA GLU A 35 -17.29 2.14 8.33
C GLU A 35 -16.54 3.42 8.71
N VAL A 36 -16.47 3.74 10.00
CA VAL A 36 -15.76 4.91 10.53
C VAL A 36 -14.28 4.85 10.18
N THR A 37 -13.60 3.74 10.49
CA THR A 37 -12.16 3.58 10.19
C THR A 37 -11.90 3.71 8.69
N GLY A 38 -12.71 3.03 7.87
CA GLY A 38 -12.61 3.12 6.41
C GLY A 38 -12.78 4.54 5.86
N LYS A 39 -13.70 5.34 6.44
CA LYS A 39 -13.93 6.73 6.05
C LYS A 39 -12.81 7.67 6.52
N MET A 40 -12.25 7.42 7.71
CA MET A 40 -11.06 8.13 8.21
C MET A 40 -9.84 7.86 7.33
N ASP A 41 -9.56 6.60 7.01
CA ASP A 41 -8.39 6.22 6.22
C ASP A 41 -8.50 6.79 4.79
N TYR A 42 -9.71 6.81 4.20
CA TYR A 42 -9.98 7.50 2.94
C TYR A 42 -9.76 9.02 3.05
N GLY A 43 -10.23 9.64 4.13
CA GLY A 43 -9.98 11.04 4.46
C GLY A 43 -8.49 11.38 4.48
N ASN A 44 -7.70 10.58 5.19
CA ASN A 44 -6.24 10.75 5.25
C ASN A 44 -5.63 10.71 3.85
N LYS A 45 -6.05 9.76 3.01
CA LYS A 45 -5.52 9.63 1.65
C LYS A 45 -5.83 10.82 0.75
N ILE A 46 -7.07 11.31 0.72
CA ILE A 46 -7.43 12.47 -0.10
C ILE A 46 -6.83 13.78 0.42
N LEU A 47 -6.44 13.80 1.69
CA LEU A 47 -5.73 14.91 2.33
C LEU A 47 -4.21 14.75 2.28
N ALA A 48 -3.70 13.65 1.73
CA ALA A 48 -2.28 13.30 1.68
C ALA A 48 -1.61 13.25 3.07
N LEU A 49 -2.33 12.70 4.05
CA LEU A 49 -1.84 12.37 5.39
C LEU A 49 -1.37 10.91 5.46
N ASP A 50 -0.69 10.58 6.55
CA ASP A 50 -0.15 9.24 6.79
C ASP A 50 -1.22 8.15 6.84
N LEU A 51 -0.88 6.99 6.27
CA LEU A 51 -1.69 5.78 6.32
C LEU A 51 -1.57 5.13 7.69
N VAL A 52 -2.69 4.93 8.36
CA VAL A 52 -2.74 4.17 9.61
C VAL A 52 -2.99 2.71 9.28
N VAL A 53 -2.08 1.82 9.70
CA VAL A 53 -2.23 0.38 9.51
C VAL A 53 -3.03 -0.20 10.67
N ARG A 54 -4.08 -0.96 10.36
CA ARG A 54 -4.99 -1.57 11.33
C ARG A 54 -4.92 -3.09 11.25
N ASP A 55 -5.22 -3.75 12.37
CA ASP A 55 -5.47 -5.19 12.42
C ASP A 55 -6.89 -5.55 11.93
N GLU A 56 -7.23 -6.84 11.92
CA GLU A 56 -8.55 -7.34 11.51
C GLU A 56 -9.69 -6.87 12.45
N ASP A 57 -9.36 -6.48 13.68
CA ASP A 57 -10.28 -5.99 14.71
C ASP A 57 -10.40 -4.45 14.70
N GLU A 58 -9.87 -3.78 13.68
CA GLU A 58 -9.88 -2.33 13.49
C GLU A 58 -9.14 -1.56 14.60
N ASN A 59 -8.15 -2.18 15.25
CA ASN A 59 -7.23 -1.51 16.16
C ASN A 59 -5.96 -1.08 15.41
N ILE A 60 -5.27 -0.06 15.93
CA ILE A 60 -4.00 0.38 15.37
C ILE A 60 -2.97 -0.72 15.62
N LEU A 61 -2.27 -1.11 14.56
CA LEU A 61 -1.25 -2.15 14.65
C LEU A 61 -0.02 -1.62 15.39
N ASP A 62 0.37 -2.31 16.46
CA ASP A 62 1.52 -1.95 17.28
C ASP A 62 2.82 -2.49 16.63
N PRO A 63 3.77 -1.61 16.25
CA PRO A 63 5.03 -2.03 15.62
C PRO A 63 5.94 -2.82 16.56
N ASP A 64 5.87 -2.61 17.88
CA ASP A 64 6.72 -3.33 18.84
C ASP A 64 6.23 -4.76 19.07
N ARG A 65 4.96 -5.02 18.79
CA ARG A 65 4.32 -6.34 18.91
C ARG A 65 4.19 -7.07 17.57
N SER A 66 4.42 -6.40 16.46
CA SER A 66 4.25 -6.94 15.10
C SER A 66 5.61 -7.15 14.43
N SER A 67 5.82 -8.30 13.80
CA SER A 67 7.04 -8.50 13.01
C SER A 67 7.08 -7.52 11.82
N VAL A 68 8.29 -7.07 11.45
CA VAL A 68 8.51 -6.16 10.31
C VAL A 68 7.84 -6.67 9.03
N ILE A 69 7.89 -7.99 8.80
CA ILE A 69 7.27 -8.64 7.64
C ILE A 69 5.74 -8.53 7.71
N SER A 70 5.13 -8.79 8.88
CA SER A 70 3.68 -8.69 9.07
C SER A 70 3.21 -7.24 8.88
N LEU A 71 3.93 -6.28 9.48
CA LEU A 71 3.65 -4.86 9.34
C LEU A 71 3.70 -4.41 7.87
N PHE A 72 4.74 -4.83 7.13
CA PHE A 72 4.87 -4.51 5.71
C PHE A 72 3.72 -5.10 4.88
N GLN A 73 3.34 -6.35 5.13
CA GLN A 73 2.22 -6.98 4.43
C GLN A 73 0.90 -6.28 4.75
N ALA A 74 0.64 -5.96 6.02
CA ALA A 74 -0.55 -5.24 6.47
C ALA A 74 -0.61 -3.84 5.83
N HIS A 75 0.51 -3.12 5.82
CA HIS A 75 0.63 -1.83 5.14
C HIS A 75 0.32 -1.92 3.65
N ARG A 76 0.92 -2.89 2.94
CA ARG A 76 0.64 -3.11 1.50
C ARG A 76 -0.82 -3.40 1.23
N ARG A 77 -1.46 -4.25 2.03
CA ARG A 77 -2.89 -4.57 1.91
C ARG A 77 -3.74 -3.32 2.16
N ALA A 78 -3.50 -2.58 3.23
CA ALA A 78 -4.21 -1.35 3.55
C ALA A 78 -4.10 -0.32 2.41
N ALA A 79 -2.89 -0.10 1.89
CA ALA A 79 -2.65 0.81 0.78
C ALA A 79 -3.37 0.39 -0.52
N GLN A 80 -3.43 -0.91 -0.81
CA GLN A 80 -4.14 -1.46 -1.97
C GLN A 80 -5.65 -1.27 -1.85
N THR A 81 -6.25 -1.69 -0.74
CA THR A 81 -7.70 -1.55 -0.49
C THR A 81 -8.14 -0.09 -0.58
N LEU A 82 -7.33 0.81 -0.03
CA LEU A 82 -7.59 2.25 -0.08
C LEU A 82 -7.53 2.80 -1.50
N SER A 83 -6.55 2.37 -2.29
CA SER A 83 -6.39 2.80 -3.68
C SER A 83 -7.54 2.32 -4.57
N GLN A 84 -8.04 1.09 -4.35
CA GLN A 84 -9.23 0.57 -5.04
C GLN A 84 -10.48 1.39 -4.73
N ARG A 85 -10.72 1.71 -3.45
CA ARG A 85 -11.85 2.55 -3.03
C ARG A 85 -11.83 3.95 -3.66
N ILE A 86 -10.64 4.55 -3.79
CA ILE A 86 -10.49 5.84 -4.49
C ILE A 86 -10.88 5.71 -5.96
N GLN A 87 -10.45 4.66 -6.66
CA GLN A 87 -10.84 4.46 -8.05
C GLN A 87 -12.35 4.30 -8.18
N GLU A 88 -12.99 3.51 -7.33
CA GLU A 88 -14.44 3.35 -7.31
C GLU A 88 -15.17 4.68 -7.07
N GLU A 89 -14.74 5.49 -6.11
CA GLU A 89 -15.35 6.80 -5.85
C GLU A 89 -15.01 7.89 -6.87
N THR A 90 -13.88 7.79 -7.57
CA THR A 90 -13.50 8.73 -8.64
C THR A 90 -14.21 8.38 -9.97
N VAL A 91 -14.60 7.12 -10.15
CA VAL A 91 -15.35 6.63 -11.32
C VAL A 91 -16.88 6.75 -11.14
N ARG A 92 -17.40 6.75 -9.90
CA ARG A 92 -18.82 7.00 -9.61
C ARG A 92 -19.41 8.28 -10.24
N PRO A 93 -18.71 9.44 -10.26
CA PRO A 93 -19.19 10.63 -10.96
C PRO A 93 -19.25 10.46 -12.48
N LEU A 94 -18.41 9.58 -13.06
CA LEU A 94 -18.31 9.40 -14.50
C LEU A 94 -19.43 8.49 -15.04
N LEU A 95 -19.88 7.51 -14.25
CA LEU A 95 -21.02 6.65 -14.57
C LEU A 95 -22.38 7.32 -14.31
N ALA A 96 -22.43 8.41 -13.55
CA ALA A 96 -23.67 9.13 -13.23
C ALA A 96 -24.06 10.21 -14.27
N LEU A 97 -23.32 10.36 -15.38
CA LEU A 97 -23.54 11.43 -16.37
C LEU A 97 -24.15 10.99 -17.71
N HIS A 98 -24.59 9.74 -17.87
CA HIS A 98 -25.35 9.32 -19.07
C HIS A 98 -26.72 8.72 -18.67
N PRO A 99 -27.80 9.52 -18.68
CA PRO A 99 -29.17 8.99 -18.68
C PRO A 99 -29.55 8.62 -20.13
N GLU A 100 -30.00 7.38 -20.30
CA GLU A 100 -30.93 6.88 -21.34
C GLU A 100 -30.59 7.15 -22.82
N LEU A 101 -30.14 6.11 -23.52
CA LEU A 101 -30.64 5.86 -24.88
C LEU A 101 -31.41 4.54 -24.86
N ASP A 102 -32.73 4.70 -24.83
CA ASP A 102 -33.74 3.73 -25.29
C ASP A 102 -33.24 2.97 -26.53
N VAL A 103 -33.20 1.65 -26.46
CA VAL A 103 -33.13 0.78 -27.64
C VAL A 103 -34.47 0.06 -27.74
N PRO A 104 -35.27 0.31 -28.79
CA PRO A 104 -36.59 -0.30 -28.91
C PRO A 104 -36.48 -1.78 -29.27
N CYS A 105 -37.18 -2.60 -28.49
CA CYS A 105 -37.51 -3.98 -28.86
C CYS A 105 -38.37 -4.01 -30.12
N ALA A 106 -37.93 -4.69 -31.18
CA ALA A 106 -38.79 -5.14 -32.28
C ALA A 106 -38.34 -6.51 -32.84
N ARG A 107 -39.06 -7.54 -32.39
CA ARG A 107 -39.60 -8.72 -33.12
C ARG A 107 -38.73 -9.42 -34.18
N GLY A 108 -38.36 -10.66 -33.85
CA GLY A 108 -38.81 -11.87 -34.55
C GLY A 108 -38.05 -12.30 -35.80
N CYS A 109 -37.35 -13.43 -35.72
CA CYS A 109 -37.36 -14.51 -36.73
C CYS A 109 -36.74 -15.78 -36.15
N ASP A 110 -37.29 -16.91 -36.59
CA ASP A 110 -37.20 -18.26 -36.06
C ASP A 110 -35.87 -19.00 -36.29
N MET A 111 -35.77 -20.15 -35.60
CA MET A 111 -34.69 -21.14 -35.55
C MET A 111 -34.22 -21.71 -36.90
N SER A 112 -32.90 -21.79 -37.12
CA SER A 112 -32.15 -23.01 -37.52
C SER A 112 -30.75 -22.70 -38.07
N GLY A 113 -29.74 -23.50 -37.70
CA GLY A 113 -28.48 -23.62 -38.44
C GLY A 113 -27.18 -23.35 -37.68
N VAL A 114 -26.60 -24.40 -37.09
CA VAL A 114 -25.15 -24.57 -36.84
C VAL A 114 -24.50 -24.81 -38.21
N PRO A 115 -23.34 -24.21 -38.61
CA PRO A 115 -22.05 -24.71 -38.11
C PRO A 115 -20.82 -23.76 -38.06
N GLN A 116 -19.91 -24.17 -37.18
CA GLN A 116 -18.43 -24.17 -37.26
C GLN A 116 -17.63 -22.84 -37.33
N SER A 117 -16.78 -22.70 -36.31
CA SER A 117 -15.60 -21.83 -36.19
C SER A 117 -14.66 -21.93 -37.40
N PRO A 118 -13.86 -20.88 -37.72
CA PRO A 118 -12.60 -20.68 -36.97
C PRO A 118 -12.16 -19.21 -36.78
N GLN A 119 -11.48 -18.98 -35.64
CA GLN A 119 -10.44 -17.96 -35.35
C GLN A 119 -10.40 -16.67 -36.19
N GLN A 120 -10.72 -15.52 -35.57
CA GLN A 120 -9.95 -14.28 -35.74
C GLN A 120 -10.28 -13.18 -34.70
N ARG A 121 -9.24 -12.82 -33.93
CA ARG A 121 -8.85 -11.50 -33.36
C ARG A 121 -9.93 -10.56 -32.80
N GLU A 122 -9.92 -10.43 -31.47
CA GLU A 122 -10.26 -9.18 -30.78
C GLU A 122 -9.01 -8.59 -30.09
N PRO A 123 -8.74 -7.28 -30.20
CA PRO A 123 -7.70 -6.63 -29.40
C PRO A 123 -8.25 -6.35 -28.00
N GLY A 124 -8.13 -7.33 -27.11
CA GLY A 124 -8.35 -7.14 -25.68
C GLY A 124 -7.26 -6.25 -25.10
N CYS A 125 -7.52 -4.95 -24.97
CA CYS A 125 -6.71 -4.02 -24.20
C CYS A 125 -6.87 -4.33 -22.70
N GLY A 126 -6.14 -5.34 -22.24
CA GLY A 126 -5.85 -5.55 -20.84
C GLY A 126 -4.43 -5.12 -20.58
N THR A 127 -4.20 -3.84 -20.29
CA THR A 127 -2.99 -3.45 -19.56
C THR A 127 -3.13 -4.02 -18.15
N HIS A 128 -2.82 -5.32 -18.01
CA HIS A 128 -2.36 -5.85 -16.74
C HIS A 128 -1.13 -5.02 -16.41
N GLY A 129 -1.29 -4.06 -15.49
CA GLY A 129 -0.18 -3.31 -14.93
C GLY A 129 0.80 -4.35 -14.40
N ALA A 130 1.89 -4.57 -15.13
CA ALA A 130 2.94 -5.47 -14.73
C ALA A 130 3.41 -4.98 -13.36
N ALA A 131 3.10 -5.76 -12.32
CA ALA A 131 3.57 -5.46 -10.98
C ALA A 131 5.10 -5.38 -11.08
N SER A 132 5.64 -4.18 -10.86
CA SER A 132 7.08 -3.97 -10.88
C SER A 132 7.69 -4.94 -9.86
N PRO A 133 8.64 -5.80 -10.27
CA PRO A 133 9.23 -6.76 -9.35
C PRO A 133 10.01 -5.99 -8.28
N SER A 134 9.53 -6.08 -7.04
CA SER A 134 10.24 -5.58 -5.87
C SER A 134 11.35 -6.55 -5.52
N HIS A 135 12.60 -6.12 -5.61
CA HIS A 135 13.76 -6.92 -5.20
C HIS A 135 14.20 -6.46 -3.82
N ASN A 136 14.71 -7.37 -3.01
CA ASN A 136 15.34 -7.03 -1.72
C ASN A 136 16.81 -7.40 -1.82
N LEU A 137 17.71 -6.44 -1.57
CA LEU A 137 19.15 -6.69 -1.52
C LEU A 137 19.57 -6.87 -0.06
N TYR A 138 20.42 -7.85 0.21
CA TYR A 138 20.96 -8.10 1.54
C TYR A 138 22.48 -8.01 1.50
N LEU A 139 23.06 -7.29 2.46
CA LEU A 139 24.50 -7.15 2.62
C LEU A 139 24.93 -7.77 3.96
N CYS A 140 26.06 -8.47 3.95
CA CYS A 140 26.67 -9.05 5.14
C CYS A 140 28.18 -8.87 5.07
N VAL A 141 28.73 -8.13 6.03
CA VAL A 141 30.18 -7.96 6.18
C VAL A 141 30.69 -9.06 7.11
N ARG A 142 31.43 -10.00 6.54
CA ARG A 142 31.99 -11.15 7.27
C ARG A 142 33.38 -10.90 7.82
N ASN A 143 34.23 -10.27 7.03
CA ASN A 143 35.61 -9.98 7.39
C ASN A 143 36.02 -8.64 6.78
N PHE A 144 36.59 -7.79 7.62
CA PHE A 144 37.18 -6.52 7.23
C PHE A 144 38.49 -6.35 8.01
N VAL A 145 39.58 -6.17 7.28
CA VAL A 145 40.93 -6.03 7.86
C VAL A 145 41.36 -4.57 7.67
N CYS A 146 41.68 -3.91 8.78
CA CYS A 146 42.22 -2.55 8.78
C CYS A 146 43.54 -2.49 9.57
N HIS A 147 44.33 -1.45 9.33
CA HIS A 147 45.60 -1.25 10.04
C HIS A 147 45.32 -0.80 11.48
N ILE A 148 45.93 -1.48 12.45
CA ILE A 148 45.84 -1.11 13.87
C ILE A 148 46.59 0.21 14.07
N GLY A 149 45.94 1.16 14.73
CA GLY A 149 46.42 2.54 14.91
C GLY A 149 45.64 3.57 14.08
N GLU A 150 44.86 3.14 13.10
CA GLU A 150 44.05 4.02 12.24
C GLU A 150 42.56 3.76 12.42
N GLU A 151 41.75 4.81 12.43
CA GLU A 151 40.30 4.66 12.37
C GLU A 151 39.87 4.33 10.93
N ALA A 152 39.02 3.33 10.77
CA ALA A 152 38.51 2.92 9.46
C ALA A 152 36.98 2.99 9.41
N GLN A 153 36.43 3.30 8.23
CA GLN A 153 34.99 3.34 8.01
C GLN A 153 34.67 2.66 6.68
N LEU A 154 33.69 1.74 6.71
CA LEU A 154 33.16 1.08 5.53
C LEU A 154 31.77 1.62 5.26
N PHE A 155 31.62 2.32 4.13
CA PHE A 155 30.38 2.89 3.67
C PHE A 155 29.85 2.07 2.49
N MET A 156 28.58 1.67 2.55
CA MET A 156 27.89 0.93 1.50
C MET A 156 26.53 1.57 1.22
N ALA A 157 26.27 1.86 -0.06
CA ALA A 157 24.98 2.34 -0.53
C ALA A 157 24.78 1.96 -1.99
N LEU A 158 23.52 1.90 -2.44
CA LEU A 158 23.17 1.73 -3.84
C LEU A 158 23.19 3.08 -4.54
N TYR A 159 23.91 3.13 -5.66
CA TYR A 159 24.05 4.32 -6.49
C TYR A 159 23.40 4.07 -7.85
N ASP A 160 22.53 5.00 -8.26
CA ASP A 160 21.97 5.00 -9.61
C ASP A 160 22.84 5.90 -10.52
N PRO A 161 23.54 5.33 -11.52
CA PRO A 161 24.35 6.12 -12.44
C PRO A 161 23.51 6.99 -13.38
N GLY A 162 22.25 6.67 -13.64
CA GLY A 162 21.35 7.45 -14.47
C GLY A 162 20.87 8.72 -13.77
N GLU A 163 20.51 8.61 -12.50
CA GLU A 163 20.06 9.75 -11.68
C GLU A 163 21.20 10.47 -10.95
N GLN A 164 22.43 9.91 -10.98
CA GLN A 164 23.61 10.41 -10.29
C GLN A 164 23.40 10.60 -8.77
N ARG A 165 22.62 9.72 -8.14
CA ARG A 165 22.30 9.82 -6.71
C ARG A 165 22.30 8.47 -6.01
N ILE A 166 22.47 8.53 -4.70
CA ILE A 166 22.28 7.37 -3.82
C ILE A 166 20.78 7.14 -3.66
N ILE A 167 20.35 5.89 -3.89
CA ILE A 167 18.93 5.49 -3.88
C ILE A 167 18.56 4.62 -2.68
N SER A 168 19.53 4.14 -1.91
CA SER A 168 19.27 3.36 -0.70
C SER A 168 19.60 4.12 0.58
N GLU A 169 19.13 3.58 1.71
CA GLU A 169 19.66 3.92 3.02
C GLU A 169 21.17 3.63 3.09
N ASN A 170 21.87 4.39 3.93
CA ASN A 170 23.32 4.32 4.08
C ASN A 170 23.70 3.28 5.13
N TYR A 171 24.53 2.31 4.74
CA TYR A 171 25.10 1.33 5.69
C TYR A 171 26.55 1.67 6.00
N VAL A 172 26.81 2.06 7.26
CA VAL A 172 28.14 2.51 7.71
C VAL A 172 28.61 1.65 8.88
N ILE A 173 29.78 1.04 8.73
CA ILE A 173 30.47 0.34 9.82
C ILE A 173 31.74 1.12 10.14
N ARG A 174 32.01 1.33 11.43
CA ARG A 174 33.19 2.08 11.91
C ARG A 174 34.06 1.16 12.75
N TRP A 175 35.37 1.23 12.54
CA TRP A 175 36.39 0.59 13.35
C TRP A 175 37.18 1.65 14.09
N ALA A 176 37.37 1.43 15.38
CA ALA A 176 38.26 2.25 16.17
C ALA A 176 39.72 1.95 15.81
N SER A 177 40.64 2.84 16.18
CA SER A 177 42.09 2.65 16.00
C SER A 177 42.65 1.42 16.72
N THR A 178 41.87 0.81 17.62
CA THR A 178 42.17 -0.49 18.25
C THR A 178 41.94 -1.69 17.33
N GLY A 179 41.37 -1.48 16.14
CA GLY A 179 41.07 -2.52 15.15
C GLY A 179 39.75 -3.26 15.38
N VAL A 180 39.01 -2.92 16.45
CA VAL A 180 37.68 -3.50 16.72
C VAL A 180 36.57 -2.64 16.11
N PRO A 181 35.49 -3.26 15.60
CA PRO A 181 34.29 -2.52 15.20
C PRO A 181 33.70 -1.79 16.41
N GLN A 182 33.26 -0.55 16.21
CA GLN A 182 32.53 0.22 17.22
C GLN A 182 31.16 -0.40 17.52
N ASP A 183 30.58 -1.09 16.54
CA ASP A 183 29.32 -1.81 16.67
C ASP A 183 29.49 -3.21 16.08
N ILE A 184 29.67 -4.18 16.98
CA ILE A 184 29.89 -5.60 16.66
C ILE A 184 28.63 -6.22 16.05
N GLU A 185 27.43 -5.69 16.32
CA GLU A 185 26.18 -6.16 15.73
C GLU A 185 26.04 -5.79 14.25
N LEU A 186 26.96 -5.00 13.69
CA LEU A 186 27.02 -4.74 12.24
C LEU A 186 27.86 -5.79 11.49
N LEU A 187 28.62 -6.63 12.20
CA LEU A 187 29.34 -7.75 11.63
C LEU A 187 28.49 -9.02 11.61
N ASN A 188 28.62 -9.81 10.53
CA ASN A 188 27.93 -11.09 10.35
C ASN A 188 26.39 -11.03 10.39
N ASN A 189 25.81 -9.83 10.46
CA ASN A 189 24.38 -9.62 10.37
C ASN A 189 23.98 -9.26 8.94
N LEU A 190 22.86 -9.85 8.50
CA LEU A 190 22.23 -9.51 7.23
C LEU A 190 21.52 -8.17 7.41
N LYS A 191 21.94 -7.17 6.65
CA LYS A 191 21.28 -5.87 6.57
C LYS A 191 20.55 -5.77 5.25
N VAL A 192 19.28 -5.42 5.33
CA VAL A 192 18.42 -5.23 4.16
C VAL A 192 18.70 -3.85 3.60
N VAL A 193 18.90 -3.79 2.29
CA VAL A 193 18.97 -2.56 1.52
C VAL A 193 17.78 -2.60 0.57
N PHE A 194 16.81 -1.71 0.79
CA PHE A 194 15.56 -1.68 0.03
C PHE A 194 15.76 -1.11 -1.38
N THR A 195 15.06 -1.67 -2.36
CA THR A 195 14.86 -1.14 -3.72
C THR A 195 13.40 -1.26 -4.12
#